data_AF-A0AAD7RT67-F1
#
_entry.id   AF-A0AAD7RT67-F1
#
_cell.length_a   1.000
_cell.length_b   1.000
_cell.length_c   1.000
_cell.angle_alpha   90.00
_cell.angle_beta   90.00
_cell.angle_gamma   90.00
#
_symmetry.space_group_name_H-M   'P 1'
#
loop_
_entity.id
_entity.type
_entity.pdbx_description
1 polymer ?
#
loop_
_entity_poly.entity_id
_entity_poly.type
_entity_poly.pdbx_seq_one_letter_code
_entity_poly.pdbx_strand_id
1 'polypeptide(L)'
;MQTVGLIHTLEQCLNSMQTVGPIHTLEQCLNSMQTVGLIHTLEQCLNSMQTVGLIHTLEQCLNSMQTVGPIHTLEQCLNSMQTVGLIHTLEQCLNSMQTVGPIHTLEQCLNSMQTVWPIHTLEQCLNSMQTVGPIHTLEQCLNSMQTVGPIHTLEQCLNSMQTVGPIHTLE
;
A
#
# COMPACT_ATOMS: atom_id res chain seq x y z
N MET A 1 25.46 4.57 -2.52
CA MET A 1 25.70 4.36 -3.97
C MET A 1 24.86 5.35 -4.75
N GLN A 2 25.41 5.99 -5.78
CA GLN A 2 24.66 6.84 -6.70
C GLN A 2 24.82 6.25 -8.10
N THR A 3 23.72 6.09 -8.83
CA THR A 3 23.78 5.59 -10.22
C THR A 3 22.73 6.25 -11.11
N VAL A 4 23.06 6.35 -12.39
CA VAL A 4 22.13 6.76 -13.45
C VAL A 4 22.18 5.69 -14.53
N GLY A 5 21.03 5.11 -14.87
CA GLY A 5 20.92 4.06 -15.87
C GLY A 5 20.15 2.83 -15.38
N LEU A 6 20.20 1.77 -16.19
CA LEU A 6 19.56 0.49 -15.88
C LEU A 6 20.38 -0.29 -14.86
N ILE A 7 19.75 -0.67 -13.75
CA ILE A 7 20.23 -1.74 -12.88
C ILE A 7 19.47 -3.00 -13.27
N HIS A 8 20.18 -4.01 -13.78
CA HIS A 8 19.54 -5.30 -14.08
C HIS A 8 19.33 -6.10 -12.79
N THR A 9 20.41 -6.34 -12.06
CA THR A 9 20.39 -6.99 -10.75
C THR A 9 21.42 -6.31 -9.86
N LEU A 10 21.11 -6.17 -8.58
CA LEU A 10 22.07 -5.75 -7.57
C LEU A 10 21.85 -6.55 -6.28
N GLU A 11 22.95 -7.07 -5.73
CA GLU A 11 23.06 -7.88 -4.50
C GLU A 11 24.31 -7.42 -3.68
N GLN A 12 24.14 -6.42 -2.81
CA GLN A 12 25.03 -5.63 -1.94
C GLN A 12 24.29 -4.89 -0.78
N CYS A 13 24.62 -5.18 0.49
CA CYS A 13 24.14 -4.34 1.60
C CYS A 13 24.74 -2.93 1.55
N LEU A 14 23.90 -1.89 1.47
CA LEU A 14 24.35 -0.49 1.42
C LEU A 14 23.62 0.34 2.47
N ASN A 15 24.31 1.32 3.05
CA ASN A 15 23.63 2.28 3.93
C ASN A 15 22.63 3.18 3.15
N SER A 16 22.99 3.61 1.94
CA SER A 16 22.13 4.47 1.14
C SER A 16 22.30 4.23 -0.35
N MET A 17 21.20 4.37 -1.09
CA MET A 17 21.18 4.32 -2.55
C MET A 17 20.34 5.47 -3.13
N GLN A 18 20.87 6.10 -4.17
CA GLN A 18 20.12 7.01 -5.03
C GLN A 18 20.27 6.57 -6.49
N THR A 19 19.14 6.36 -7.17
CA THR A 19 19.13 5.88 -8.55
C THR A 19 18.16 6.68 -9.41
N VAL A 20 18.60 7.02 -10.62
CA VAL A 20 17.70 7.50 -11.69
C VAL A 20 17.75 6.50 -12.83
N GLY A 21 16.64 5.83 -13.09
CA GLY A 21 16.53 4.82 -14.12
C GLY A 21 15.79 3.55 -13.67
N PRO A 22 15.56 2.62 -14.60
CA PRO A 22 14.90 1.36 -14.29
C PRO A 22 15.77 0.43 -13.44
N ILE A 23 15.13 -0.26 -12.51
CA ILE A 23 15.69 -1.34 -11.69
C ILE A 23 14.84 -2.58 -12.01
N HIS A 24 15.44 -3.63 -12.55
CA HIS A 24 14.73 -4.89 -12.75
C HIS A 24 14.62 -5.63 -11.41
N THR A 25 15.74 -6.06 -10.85
CA THR A 25 15.76 -6.79 -9.58
C THR A 25 16.72 -6.12 -8.63
N LEU A 26 16.29 -5.99 -7.38
CA LEU A 26 17.12 -5.52 -6.28
C LEU A 26 16.86 -6.43 -5.08
N GLU A 27 17.93 -7.04 -4.55
CA GLU A 27 17.93 -8.00 -3.42
C GLU A 27 18.95 -7.59 -2.32
N GLN A 28 18.57 -6.92 -1.21
CA GLN A 28 19.47 -6.18 -0.26
C GLN A 28 19.01 -6.02 1.20
N CYS A 29 20.00 -5.66 2.02
CA CYS A 29 19.96 -4.74 3.15
C CYS A 29 20.11 -3.24 2.79
N LEU A 30 19.08 -2.36 2.82
CA LEU A 30 19.33 -0.89 2.78
C LEU A 30 18.75 -0.14 3.97
N ASN A 31 19.50 0.84 4.50
CA ASN A 31 18.89 1.80 5.44
C ASN A 31 18.01 2.81 4.69
N SER A 32 18.44 3.31 3.54
CA SER A 32 17.67 4.31 2.79
C SER A 32 17.80 4.13 1.28
N MET A 33 16.70 4.31 0.56
CA MET A 33 16.66 4.26 -0.90
C MET A 33 15.83 5.41 -1.46
N GLN A 34 16.37 6.09 -2.47
CA GLN A 34 15.65 7.06 -3.27
C GLN A 34 15.76 6.70 -4.75
N THR A 35 14.62 6.52 -5.41
CA THR A 35 14.57 6.13 -6.82
C THR A 35 13.63 7.02 -7.62
N VAL A 36 14.10 7.44 -8.79
CA VAL A 36 13.26 7.99 -9.84
C VAL A 36 13.29 7.03 -11.02
N GLY A 37 12.18 6.32 -11.27
CA GLY A 37 12.12 5.32 -12.33
C GLY A 37 11.15 4.18 -12.06
N LEU A 38 11.32 3.12 -12.83
CA LEU A 38 10.57 1.87 -12.69
C LEU A 38 11.36 0.91 -11.80
N ILE A 39 10.67 0.27 -10.85
CA ILE A 39 11.17 -0.86 -10.08
C ILE A 39 10.31 -2.07 -10.46
N HIS A 40 10.91 -3.09 -11.07
CA HIS A 40 10.15 -4.28 -11.44
C HIS A 40 9.95 -5.18 -10.21
N THR A 41 11.03 -5.53 -9.52
CA THR A 41 10.99 -6.38 -8.34
C THR A 41 11.94 -5.84 -7.27
N LEU A 42 11.43 -5.76 -6.05
CA LEU A 42 12.19 -5.32 -4.89
C LEU A 42 12.01 -6.29 -3.72
N GLU A 43 13.11 -6.98 -3.37
CA GLU A 43 13.19 -7.97 -2.30
C GLU A 43 14.26 -7.57 -1.23
N GLN A 44 13.85 -6.89 -0.17
CA GLN A 44 14.57 -6.03 0.78
C GLN A 44 14.04 -5.87 2.24
N CYS A 45 14.93 -5.85 3.24
CA CYS A 45 14.63 -5.09 4.46
C CYS A 45 15.07 -3.62 4.28
N LEU A 46 14.13 -2.66 4.16
CA LEU A 46 14.47 -1.22 4.13
C LEU A 46 14.00 -0.50 5.39
N ASN A 47 14.84 0.38 5.94
CA ASN A 47 14.33 1.32 6.95
C ASN A 47 13.46 2.41 6.29
N SER A 48 13.90 2.98 5.17
CA SER A 48 13.11 4.00 4.47
C SER A 48 13.28 3.91 2.96
N MET A 49 12.16 4.03 2.24
CA MET A 49 12.15 4.13 0.78
C MET A 49 11.34 5.33 0.31
N GLN A 50 11.90 6.05 -0.68
CA GLN A 50 11.19 7.07 -1.44
C GLN A 50 11.28 6.74 -2.94
N THR A 51 10.13 6.62 -3.60
CA THR A 51 10.07 6.30 -5.03
C THR A 51 9.18 7.30 -5.75
N VAL A 52 9.68 7.83 -6.87
CA VAL A 52 8.88 8.52 -7.87
C VAL A 52 8.88 7.67 -9.14
N GLY A 53 7.75 7.04 -9.44
CA GLY A 53 7.59 6.16 -10.58
C GLY A 53 6.76 4.93 -10.27
N LEU A 54 6.97 3.87 -11.05
CA LEU A 54 6.17 2.65 -11.00
C LEU A 54 6.89 1.57 -10.20
N ILE A 55 6.14 0.88 -9.35
CA ILE A 55 6.57 -0.35 -8.70
C ILE A 55 5.67 -1.47 -9.22
N HIS A 56 6.26 -2.51 -9.81
CA HIS A 56 5.50 -3.72 -10.16
C HIS A 56 5.32 -4.59 -8.91
N THR A 57 6.43 -5.05 -8.34
CA THR A 57 6.38 -5.96 -7.21
C THR A 57 7.30 -5.46 -6.11
N LEU A 58 6.76 -5.40 -4.90
CA LEU A 58 7.49 -5.14 -3.67
C LEU A 58 7.03 -6.16 -2.64
N GLU A 59 7.97 -6.94 -2.11
CA GLU A 59 7.65 -8.08 -1.25
C GLU A 59 8.35 -7.96 0.12
N GLN A 60 8.07 -6.96 0.98
CA GLN A 60 9.04 -6.62 2.05
C GLN A 60 8.64 -5.91 3.36
N CYS A 61 9.50 -6.07 4.37
CA CYS A 61 9.45 -5.33 5.64
C CYS A 61 10.10 -3.95 5.52
N LEU A 62 9.28 -2.89 5.46
CA LEU A 62 9.76 -1.50 5.52
C LEU A 62 9.30 -0.78 6.79
N ASN A 63 10.19 0.00 7.40
CA ASN A 63 9.76 0.91 8.47
C ASN A 63 8.95 2.09 7.90
N SER A 64 9.35 2.64 6.77
CA SER A 64 8.61 3.72 6.12
C SER A 64 8.75 3.70 4.61
N MET A 65 7.64 3.88 3.91
CA MET A 65 7.61 4.01 2.46
C MET A 65 6.83 5.25 2.02
N GLN A 66 7.40 5.98 1.07
CA GLN A 66 6.72 7.05 0.34
C GLN A 66 6.81 6.78 -1.16
N THR A 67 5.67 6.66 -1.83
CA THR A 67 5.61 6.41 -3.27
C THR A 67 4.72 7.43 -3.96
N VAL A 68 5.23 8.02 -5.05
CA VAL A 68 4.45 8.79 -6.01
C VAL A 68 4.42 8.03 -7.32
N GLY A 69 3.29 7.40 -7.62
CA GLY A 69 3.06 6.57 -8.80
C GLY A 69 2.38 5.24 -8.47
N PRO A 70 2.13 4.42 -9.50
CA PRO A 70 1.37 3.18 -9.35
C PRO A 70 2.20 2.08 -8.69
N ILE A 71 1.52 1.25 -7.90
CA ILE A 71 2.02 0.01 -7.30
C ILE A 71 1.11 -1.11 -7.79
N HIS A 72 1.67 -2.14 -8.46
CA HIS A 72 0.86 -3.29 -8.86
C HIS A 72 0.65 -4.25 -7.70
N THR A 73 1.73 -4.73 -7.13
CA THR A 73 1.69 -5.68 -6.04
C THR A 73 2.58 -5.18 -4.92
N LEU A 74 1.97 -5.08 -3.74
CA LEU A 74 2.68 -4.89 -2.49
C LEU A 74 2.27 -6.02 -1.55
N GLU A 75 3.22 -6.89 -1.28
CA GLU A 75 3.11 -7.90 -0.25
C GLU A 75 4.00 -7.40 0.91
N GLN A 76 3.48 -7.37 2.15
CA GLN A 76 4.21 -7.28 3.44
C GLN A 76 4.03 -6.05 4.36
N CYS A 77 4.60 -6.25 5.56
CA CYS A 77 4.63 -5.46 6.78
C CYS A 77 5.31 -4.09 6.67
N LEU A 78 4.48 -3.05 6.51
CA LEU A 78 4.91 -1.65 6.65
C LEU A 78 4.54 -1.10 8.03
N ASN A 79 5.50 -0.43 8.69
CA ASN A 79 5.18 0.39 9.85
C ASN A 79 4.39 1.64 9.44
N SER A 80 4.79 2.29 8.35
CA SER A 80 4.07 3.43 7.78
C SER A 80 4.21 3.46 6.26
N MET A 81 3.09 3.59 5.56
CA MET A 81 3.04 3.80 4.11
C MET A 81 2.32 5.09 3.76
N GLN A 82 2.90 5.85 2.84
CA GLN A 82 2.25 6.95 2.15
C GLN A 82 2.35 6.75 0.64
N THR A 83 1.21 6.64 -0.03
CA THR A 83 1.17 6.46 -1.48
C THR A 83 0.27 7.50 -2.13
N VAL A 84 0.78 8.15 -3.18
CA VAL A 84 -0.02 8.96 -4.11
C VAL A 84 -0.01 8.23 -5.44
N GLY A 85 -1.10 7.56 -5.77
CA GLY A 85 -1.17 6.71 -6.94
C GLY A 85 -2.14 5.54 -6.77
N LEU A 86 -2.27 4.75 -7.82
CA LEU A 86 -3.08 3.56 -7.84
C LEU A 86 -2.34 2.40 -7.16
N ILE A 87 -3.06 1.61 -6.37
CA ILE A 87 -2.61 0.33 -5.86
C ILE A 87 -3.52 -0.76 -6.45
N HIS A 88 -2.95 -1.73 -7.17
CA HIS A 88 -3.75 -2.88 -7.62
C HIS A 88 -3.97 -3.85 -6.48
N THR A 89 -2.92 -4.41 -5.93
CA THR A 89 -3.01 -5.40 -4.86
C THR A 89 -2.12 -4.97 -3.69
N LEU A 90 -2.72 -5.00 -2.50
CA LEU A 90 -2.01 -4.83 -1.24
C LEU A 90 -2.38 -5.96 -0.29
N GLU A 91 -1.38 -6.71 0.13
CA GLU A 91 -1.51 -7.83 1.06
C GLU A 91 -0.73 -7.55 2.34
N GLN A 92 -1.40 -7.64 3.50
CA GLN A 92 -0.84 -7.53 4.86
C GLN A 92 -0.20 -6.18 5.21
N CYS A 93 -0.95 -5.25 5.83
CA CYS A 93 -0.39 -3.98 6.35
C CYS A 93 -0.39 -3.94 7.89
N LEU A 94 0.77 -3.66 8.53
CA LEU A 94 0.92 -3.87 9.98
C LEU A 94 0.68 -2.67 10.90
N ASN A 95 0.73 -1.41 10.46
CA ASN A 95 0.60 -0.28 11.41
C ASN A 95 -0.19 0.91 10.88
N SER A 96 0.27 1.59 9.83
CA SER A 96 -0.44 2.76 9.29
C SER A 96 -0.28 2.90 7.79
N MET A 97 -1.40 3.10 7.10
CA MET A 97 -1.42 3.41 5.67
C MET A 97 -2.18 4.70 5.41
N GLN A 98 -1.60 5.55 4.57
CA GLN A 98 -2.26 6.69 3.96
C GLN A 98 -2.13 6.59 2.44
N THR A 99 -3.26 6.51 1.75
CA THR A 99 -3.29 6.42 0.28
C THR A 99 -4.16 7.52 -0.30
N VAL A 100 -3.65 8.17 -1.34
CA VAL A 100 -4.42 9.04 -2.23
C VAL A 100 -4.40 8.41 -3.60
N GLY A 101 -5.43 7.61 -3.88
CA GLY A 101 -5.64 6.96 -5.16
C GLY A 101 -6.42 5.65 -5.01
N PRO A 102 -6.94 5.12 -6.12
CA PRO A 102 -7.79 3.94 -6.08
C PRO A 102 -7.00 2.71 -5.62
N ILE A 103 -7.67 1.86 -4.86
CA ILE A 103 -7.18 0.54 -4.43
C ILE A 103 -8.10 -0.52 -5.04
N HIS A 104 -7.55 -1.47 -5.80
CA HIS A 104 -8.38 -2.55 -6.33
C HIS A 104 -8.62 -3.62 -5.27
N THR A 105 -7.55 -4.17 -4.71
CA THR A 105 -7.64 -5.22 -3.71
C THR A 105 -6.80 -4.83 -2.52
N LEU A 106 -7.42 -4.89 -1.34
CA LEU A 106 -6.75 -4.79 -0.07
C LEU A 106 -7.13 -5.98 0.80
N GLU A 107 -6.15 -6.78 1.15
CA GLU A 107 -6.28 -7.92 2.04
C GLU A 107 -5.53 -7.66 3.34
N GLN A 108 -6.23 -7.81 4.47
CA GLN A 108 -5.69 -7.72 5.83
C GLN A 108 -5.01 -6.38 6.20
N CYS A 109 -5.75 -5.53 6.91
CA CYS A 109 -5.21 -4.33 7.54
C CYS A 109 -5.24 -4.45 9.07
N LEU A 110 -4.09 -4.33 9.74
CA LEU A 110 -3.94 -4.69 11.16
C LEU A 110 -4.06 -3.52 12.15
N ASN A 111 -3.99 -2.25 11.73
CA ASN A 111 -3.98 -1.12 12.68
C ASN A 111 -4.77 0.12 12.21
N SER A 112 -4.26 0.88 11.25
CA SER A 112 -4.96 2.09 10.79
C SER A 112 -4.81 2.31 9.30
N MET A 113 -5.93 2.52 8.61
CA MET A 113 -5.97 2.94 7.21
C MET A 113 -6.70 4.26 7.05
N GLN A 114 -6.10 5.16 6.28
CA GLN A 114 -6.77 6.32 5.70
C GLN A 114 -6.62 6.24 4.18
N THR A 115 -7.75 6.28 3.48
CA THR A 115 -7.73 6.42 2.03
C THR A 115 -8.72 7.48 1.57
N VAL A 116 -8.31 8.22 0.55
CA VAL A 116 -9.16 9.05 -0.27
C VAL A 116 -9.11 8.39 -1.62
N TRP A 117 -10.28 8.11 -2.24
CA TRP A 117 -10.53 7.38 -3.51
C TRP A 117 -11.23 6.02 -3.34
N PRO A 118 -11.80 5.44 -4.43
CA PRO A 118 -12.48 4.16 -4.42
C PRO A 118 -11.63 2.99 -3.90
N ILE A 119 -12.28 2.08 -3.20
CA ILE A 119 -11.79 0.73 -2.95
C ILE A 119 -12.71 -0.24 -3.71
N HIS A 120 -12.14 -1.15 -4.50
CA HIS A 120 -12.96 -2.20 -5.12
C HIS A 120 -13.23 -3.32 -4.13
N THR A 121 -12.20 -3.95 -3.60
CA THR A 121 -12.33 -5.05 -2.65
C THR A 121 -11.52 -4.73 -1.41
N LEU A 122 -12.18 -4.83 -0.26
CA LEU A 122 -11.56 -4.80 1.05
C LEU A 122 -11.92 -6.05 1.82
N GLU A 123 -10.91 -6.84 2.15
CA GLU A 123 -11.03 -8.04 2.97
C GLU A 123 -10.30 -7.84 4.29
N GLN A 124 -11.00 -8.02 5.41
CA GLN A 124 -10.50 -8.00 6.78
C GLN A 124 -9.83 -6.68 7.20
N CYS A 125 -10.54 -5.88 7.99
CA CYS A 125 -9.98 -4.75 8.73
C CYS A 125 -10.04 -4.99 10.24
N LEU A 126 -8.89 -4.96 10.93
CA LEU A 126 -8.79 -5.38 12.33
C LEU A 126 -8.88 -4.25 13.36
N ASN A 127 -8.64 -2.99 13.02
CA ASN A 127 -8.57 -1.90 14.01
C ASN A 127 -9.31 -0.61 13.63
N SER A 128 -8.80 0.19 12.70
CA SER A 128 -9.47 1.44 12.31
C SER A 128 -9.31 1.75 10.82
N MET A 129 -10.42 2.16 10.20
CA MET A 129 -10.44 2.59 8.81
C MET A 129 -11.20 3.89 8.63
N GLN A 130 -10.62 4.81 7.86
CA GLN A 130 -11.29 5.99 7.34
C GLN A 130 -11.16 6.02 5.82
N THR A 131 -12.29 6.10 5.12
CA THR A 131 -12.32 6.12 3.66
C THR A 131 -13.21 7.26 3.16
N VAL A 132 -12.71 8.01 2.19
CA VAL A 132 -13.52 8.95 1.39
C VAL A 132 -13.56 8.44 -0.04
N GLY A 133 -14.65 7.80 -0.43
CA GLY A 133 -14.82 7.15 -1.72
C GLY A 133 -15.80 5.98 -1.65
N PRO A 134 -16.29 5.50 -2.80
CA PRO A 134 -17.09 4.29 -2.84
C PRO A 134 -16.27 3.06 -2.47
N ILE A 135 -16.92 2.13 -1.77
CA ILE A 135 -16.41 0.76 -1.55
C ILE A 135 -17.32 -0.18 -2.33
N HIS A 136 -16.77 -1.06 -3.18
CA HIS A 136 -17.60 -2.02 -3.90
C HIS A 136 -17.89 -3.23 -3.02
N THR A 137 -16.85 -3.89 -2.53
CA THR A 137 -16.97 -5.05 -1.66
C THR A 137 -16.22 -4.79 -0.37
N LEU A 138 -16.91 -4.99 0.74
CA LEU A 138 -16.36 -4.94 2.09
C LEU A 138 -16.70 -6.24 2.81
N GLU A 139 -15.67 -7.01 3.11
CA GLU A 139 -15.76 -8.26 3.86
C GLU A 139 -15.05 -8.09 5.20
N GLN A 140 -15.79 -8.28 6.29
CA GLN A 140 -15.31 -8.30 7.67
C GLN A 140 -14.57 -7.02 8.15
N CYS A 141 -15.21 -6.31 9.08
CA CYS A 141 -14.56 -5.28 9.90
C CYS A 141 -14.68 -5.62 11.38
N LEU A 142 -13.62 -5.47 12.18
CA LEU A 142 -13.59 -5.97 13.57
C LEU A 142 -13.64 -4.88 14.66
N ASN A 143 -13.30 -3.62 14.36
CA ASN A 143 -13.20 -2.57 15.39
C ASN A 143 -13.89 -1.23 15.05
N SER A 144 -13.37 -0.45 14.09
CA SER A 144 -13.97 0.85 13.76
C SER A 144 -13.82 1.23 12.30
N MET A 145 -14.93 1.64 11.66
CA MET A 145 -14.94 2.13 10.29
C MET A 145 -15.71 3.45 10.15
N GLN A 146 -15.12 4.38 9.42
CA GLN A 146 -15.78 5.59 8.93
C GLN A 146 -15.65 5.68 7.42
N THR A 147 -16.77 5.75 6.71
CA THR A 147 -16.78 5.85 5.25
C THR A 147 -17.66 7.02 4.81
N VAL A 148 -17.15 7.83 3.89
CA VAL A 148 -17.93 8.83 3.15
C VAL A 148 -17.99 8.38 1.69
N GLY A 149 -19.12 7.83 1.28
CA GLY A 149 -19.31 7.20 -0.03
C GLY A 149 -20.25 5.99 0.06
N PRO A 150 -20.77 5.51 -1.08
CA PRO A 150 -21.60 4.32 -1.10
C PRO A 150 -20.79 3.06 -0.82
N ILE A 151 -21.41 2.08 -0.16
CA ILE A 151 -20.89 0.71 -0.02
C ILE A 151 -21.82 -0.19 -0.84
N HIS A 152 -21.31 -0.93 -1.82
CA HIS A 152 -22.17 -1.76 -2.66
C HIS A 152 -22.51 -3.08 -1.95
N THR A 153 -21.52 -3.80 -1.48
CA THR A 153 -21.67 -5.06 -0.74
C THR A 153 -20.95 -4.96 0.59
N LEU A 154 -21.65 -5.30 1.67
CA LEU A 154 -21.12 -5.38 3.01
C LEU A 154 -21.44 -6.76 3.59
N GLU A 155 -20.39 -7.55 3.87
CA GLU A 155 -20.48 -8.84 4.56
C GLU A 155 -19.82 -8.72 5.93
N GLN A 156 -20.65 -8.71 6.99
CA GLN A 156 -20.25 -8.63 8.41
C GLN A 156 -19.51 -7.34 8.88
N CYS A 157 -19.86 -6.87 10.09
CA CYS A 157 -19.13 -5.81 10.78
C CYS A 157 -19.23 -5.98 12.31
N LEU A 158 -18.14 -5.72 13.02
CA LEU A 158 -18.04 -5.84 14.48
C LEU A 158 -17.46 -4.56 15.08
N ASN A 159 -18.04 -4.18 16.23
CA ASN A 159 -17.85 -2.97 17.05
C ASN A 159 -18.49 -1.66 16.56
N SER A 160 -17.96 -0.94 15.56
CA SER A 160 -18.47 0.39 15.21
C SER A 160 -18.32 0.75 13.73
N MET A 161 -19.42 1.14 13.07
CA MET A 161 -19.41 1.63 11.70
C MET A 161 -20.21 2.93 11.57
N GLN A 162 -19.63 3.91 10.90
CA GLN A 162 -20.30 5.14 10.47
C GLN A 162 -20.14 5.28 8.97
N THR A 163 -21.27 5.33 8.24
CA THR A 163 -21.25 5.57 6.80
C THR A 163 -22.09 6.80 6.45
N VAL A 164 -21.54 7.65 5.59
CA VAL A 164 -22.26 8.75 4.94
C VAL A 164 -22.39 8.37 3.47
N GLY A 165 -23.43 7.61 3.16
CA GLY A 165 -23.70 7.05 1.85
C GLY A 165 -24.65 5.86 1.95
N PRO A 166 -25.27 5.41 0.84
CA PRO A 166 -26.09 4.22 0.87
C PRO A 166 -25.23 2.97 1.04
N ILE A 167 -25.79 1.96 1.70
CA ILE A 167 -25.33 0.57 1.63
C ILE A 167 -26.33 -0.15 0.72
N HIS A 168 -25.89 -0.67 -0.43
CA HIS A 168 -26.80 -1.27 -1.41
C HIS A 168 -27.17 -2.72 -1.06
N THR A 169 -26.21 -3.51 -0.60
CA THR A 169 -26.36 -4.92 -0.25
C THR A 169 -25.68 -5.20 1.09
N LEU A 170 -26.42 -5.86 1.98
CA LEU A 170 -25.96 -6.32 3.29
C LEU A 170 -26.19 -7.84 3.35
N GLU A 171 -25.12 -8.59 3.53
CA GLU A 171 -25.10 -10.05 3.69
C GLU A 171 -24.73 -10.44 5.13
#